data_AF-A0A7S2M6S9-F1
#
_entry.id   AF-A0A7S2M6S9-F1
#
_cell.length_a   1.000
_cell.length_b   1.000
_cell.length_c   1.000
_cell.angle_alpha   90.00
_cell.angle_beta   90.00
_cell.angle_gamma   90.00
#
_symmetry.space_group_name_H-M   'P 1'
#
loop_
_entity.id
_entity.type
_entity.pdbx_description
1 polymer ?
#
loop_
_entity_poly.entity_id
_entity_poly.type
_entity_poly.pdbx_seq_one_letter_code
_entity_poly.pdbx_strand_id
1 'polypeptide(L)'
;SLAILCTSLGETPLSGDALWEWASGDGLWALVLSKGVLAFTPSEAVAPTCGMPLPSPANLEYFKQLVVAAAAQLGSPTIAFREELAADLIADDLDGGFTMAERNVGLGVHRGALAISAVDCRFVDTLLAEATANGRTAWMPAAASLLASLLKPPPDEAGAWEAVTNQMEGAGGVVE
;
A
#
# COMPACT_ATOMS: atom_id res chain seq x y z
N SER A 1 1.16 -0.10 19.89
CA SER A 1 2.07 -1.17 19.43
C SER A 1 2.83 -0.86 18.14
N LEU A 2 2.24 -0.33 17.05
CA LEU A 2 3.04 0.05 15.86
C LEU A 2 3.77 1.41 16.02
N ALA A 3 3.12 2.41 16.61
CA ALA A 3 3.77 3.70 16.92
C ALA A 3 5.01 3.55 17.83
N ILE A 4 5.00 2.54 18.71
CA ILE A 4 6.14 2.21 19.60
C ILE A 4 7.26 1.52 18.80
N LEU A 5 6.91 0.64 17.86
CA LEU A 5 7.89 0.06 16.94
C LEU A 5 8.52 1.13 16.03
N CYS A 6 7.72 2.07 15.52
CA CYS A 6 8.23 3.23 14.77
C CYS A 6 9.15 4.12 15.61
N THR A 7 8.90 4.30 16.92
CA THR A 7 9.87 4.99 17.80
C THR A 7 11.17 4.21 18.00
N SER A 8 11.15 2.88 17.89
CA SER A 8 12.34 2.04 18.06
C SER A 8 13.22 1.92 16.80
N LEU A 9 12.69 2.26 15.62
CA LEU A 9 13.38 2.17 14.32
C LEU A 9 14.32 3.35 14.03
N GLY A 10 14.43 4.31 14.95
CA GLY A 10 15.34 5.46 14.81
C GLY A 10 14.98 6.38 13.64
N GLU A 11 15.99 6.89 12.94
CA GLU A 11 15.82 7.84 11.83
C GLU A 11 15.45 7.19 10.49
N THR A 12 15.33 5.85 10.43
CA THR A 12 15.01 5.16 9.19
C THR A 12 13.55 5.47 8.78
N PRO A 13 13.32 6.14 7.64
CA PRO A 13 11.97 6.51 7.24
C PRO A 13 11.17 5.25 6.94
N LEU A 14 9.96 5.17 7.51
CA LEU A 14 9.01 4.09 7.20
C LEU A 14 8.69 4.15 5.69
N SER A 15 9.04 3.09 4.97
CA SER A 15 8.75 2.93 3.54
C SER A 15 7.55 2.01 3.30
N GLY A 16 7.01 2.04 2.07
CA GLY A 16 6.01 1.07 1.64
C GLY A 16 6.52 -0.37 1.74
N ASP A 17 7.80 -0.61 1.45
CA ASP A 17 8.41 -1.95 1.54
C ASP A 17 8.41 -2.48 2.98
N ALA A 18 8.80 -1.66 3.94
CA ALA A 18 8.79 -2.04 5.35
C ALA A 18 7.36 -2.31 5.83
N LEU A 19 6.41 -1.46 5.45
CA LEU A 19 5.00 -1.63 5.79
C LEU A 19 4.41 -2.92 5.19
N TRP A 20 4.73 -3.21 3.93
CA TRP A 20 4.31 -4.44 3.23
C TRP A 20 4.89 -5.70 3.89
N GLU A 21 6.16 -5.64 4.27
CA GLU A 21 6.85 -6.74 4.94
C GLU A 21 6.27 -7.01 6.34
N TRP A 22 5.99 -5.96 7.12
CA TRP A 22 5.32 -6.11 8.41
C TRP A 22 3.91 -6.66 8.29
N ALA A 23 3.26 -6.39 7.16
CA ALA A 23 1.97 -6.95 6.81
C ALA A 23 2.06 -8.36 6.21
N SER A 24 3.25 -8.98 6.18
CA SER A 24 3.47 -10.30 5.58
C SER A 24 3.01 -10.39 4.13
N GLY A 25 3.15 -9.30 3.36
CA GLY A 25 2.75 -9.23 1.96
C GLY A 25 1.24 -9.07 1.73
N ASP A 26 0.47 -8.73 2.75
CA ASP A 26 -0.98 -8.59 2.65
C ASP A 26 -1.42 -7.11 2.70
N GLY A 27 -2.14 -6.68 1.66
CA GLY A 27 -2.61 -5.30 1.55
C GLY A 27 -3.68 -4.91 2.57
N LEU A 28 -4.53 -5.83 2.99
CA LEU A 28 -5.50 -5.59 4.06
C LEU A 28 -4.76 -5.35 5.38
N TRP A 29 -3.80 -6.20 5.73
CA TRP A 29 -3.03 -6.04 6.96
C TRP A 29 -2.19 -4.76 6.94
N ALA A 30 -1.59 -4.39 5.80
CA ALA A 30 -0.84 -3.13 5.66
C ALA A 30 -1.72 -1.91 5.95
N LEU A 31 -2.95 -1.90 5.44
CA LEU A 31 -3.92 -0.83 5.65
C LEU A 31 -4.51 -0.84 7.07
N VAL A 32 -4.74 -2.02 7.66
CA VAL A 32 -5.17 -2.15 9.07
C VAL A 32 -4.11 -1.60 10.03
N LEU A 33 -2.84 -1.92 9.80
CA LEU A 33 -1.72 -1.39 10.58
C LEU A 33 -1.62 0.14 10.45
N SER A 34 -1.74 0.64 9.22
CA SER A 34 -1.73 2.08 8.93
C SER A 34 -2.91 2.81 9.59
N LYS A 35 -4.11 2.23 9.50
CA LYS A 35 -5.32 2.72 10.16
C LYS A 35 -5.12 2.81 11.67
N GLY A 36 -4.53 1.79 12.28
CA GLY A 36 -4.30 1.76 13.73
C GLY A 36 -3.43 2.91 14.23
N VAL A 37 -2.48 3.38 13.41
CA VAL A 37 -1.67 4.57 13.74
C VAL A 37 -2.45 5.87 13.53
N LEU A 38 -3.21 5.96 12.42
CA LEU A 38 -4.02 7.13 12.12
C LEU A 38 -5.13 7.37 13.15
N ALA A 39 -5.84 6.32 13.54
CA ALA A 39 -6.94 6.38 14.50
C ALA A 39 -6.47 6.55 15.96
N PHE A 40 -5.15 6.54 16.22
CA PHE A 40 -4.64 6.63 17.58
C PHE A 40 -4.78 8.07 18.12
N THR A 41 -5.67 8.23 19.10
CA THR A 41 -5.87 9.46 19.87
C THR A 41 -5.41 9.26 21.32
N PRO A 42 -4.32 9.92 21.76
CA PRO A 42 -3.77 9.72 23.11
C PRO A 42 -4.75 10.03 24.24
N SER A 43 -5.68 10.97 24.02
CA SER A 43 -6.68 11.37 25.02
C SER A 43 -7.67 10.26 25.39
N GLU A 44 -7.81 9.25 24.53
CA GLU A 44 -8.72 8.11 24.75
C GLU A 44 -7.99 6.90 25.35
N ALA A 45 -6.66 6.92 25.36
CA ALA A 45 -5.84 5.81 25.79
C ALA A 45 -5.49 5.94 27.29
N VAL A 46 -6.17 5.17 28.14
CA VAL A 46 -5.87 5.05 29.57
C VAL A 46 -5.03 3.81 29.81
N ALA A 47 -3.92 3.94 30.54
CA ALA A 47 -3.09 2.79 30.91
C ALA A 47 -3.90 1.85 31.82
N PRO A 48 -4.12 0.57 31.42
CA PRO A 48 -4.99 -0.35 32.16
C PRO A 48 -4.47 -0.68 33.56
N THR A 49 -3.18 -0.42 33.82
CA THR A 49 -2.51 -0.75 35.08
C THR A 49 -2.54 0.37 36.11
N CYS A 50 -2.72 1.63 35.71
CA CYS A 50 -2.64 2.77 36.63
C CYS A 50 -3.72 3.83 36.43
N GLY A 51 -4.63 3.67 35.45
CA GLY A 51 -5.71 4.62 35.22
C GLY A 51 -5.23 6.00 34.74
N MET A 52 -3.93 6.14 34.44
CA MET A 52 -3.33 7.39 33.98
C MET A 52 -3.41 7.48 32.45
N PRO A 53 -3.54 8.70 31.89
CA PRO A 53 -3.42 8.92 30.46
C PRO A 53 -2.09 8.35 29.96
N LEU A 54 -2.13 7.57 28.89
CA LEU A 54 -0.90 7.14 28.22
C LEU A 54 -0.18 8.39 27.68
N PRO A 55 1.11 8.58 28.00
CA PRO A 55 1.84 9.72 27.48
C PRO A 55 1.82 9.67 25.95
N SER A 56 1.33 10.75 25.34
CA SER A 56 1.36 10.89 23.88
C SER A 56 2.82 10.82 23.41
N PRO A 57 3.16 9.99 22.42
CA PRO A 57 4.46 10.07 21.78
C PRO A 57 4.66 11.49 21.26
N ALA A 58 5.75 12.15 21.64
CA ALA A 58 6.03 13.54 21.24
C ALA A 58 5.99 13.77 19.72
N ASN A 59 6.17 12.68 18.95
CA ASN A 59 6.24 12.68 17.49
C ASN A 59 5.04 11.98 16.82
N LEU A 60 3.89 11.85 17.48
CA LEU A 60 2.72 11.14 16.93
C LEU A 60 2.31 11.66 15.54
N GLU A 61 2.26 12.98 15.37
CA GLU A 61 1.90 13.58 14.08
C GLU A 61 2.92 13.27 12.98
N TYR A 62 4.20 13.22 13.32
CA TYR A 62 5.25 12.78 12.41
C TYR A 62 5.07 11.30 12.04
N PHE A 63 4.69 10.43 12.97
CA PHE A 63 4.41 9.03 12.67
C PHE A 63 3.20 8.83 11.77
N LYS A 64 2.12 9.60 11.99
CA LYS A 64 0.97 9.60 11.09
C LYS A 64 1.38 10.00 9.67
N GLN A 65 2.25 11.02 9.54
CA GLN A 65 2.78 11.43 8.24
C GLN A 65 3.57 10.31 7.56
N LEU A 66 4.48 9.67 8.29
CA LEU A 66 5.29 8.57 7.77
C LEU A 66 4.42 7.36 7.34
N VAL A 67 3.43 7.00 8.15
CA VAL A 67 2.51 5.90 7.83
C VAL A 67 1.70 6.19 6.57
N VAL A 68 1.18 7.41 6.41
CA VAL A 68 0.43 7.76 5.19
C VAL A 68 1.36 7.79 3.98
N ALA A 69 2.58 8.31 4.13
CA ALA A 69 3.57 8.31 3.06
C ALA A 69 3.95 6.88 2.63
N ALA A 70 4.12 5.96 3.58
CA ALA A 70 4.35 4.54 3.30
C ALA A 70 3.13 3.88 2.66
N ALA A 71 1.92 4.12 3.18
CA ALA A 71 0.69 3.59 2.62
C ALA A 71 0.47 4.06 1.16
N ALA A 72 0.85 5.30 0.84
CA ALA A 72 0.79 5.84 -0.53
C ALA A 72 1.71 5.12 -1.53
N GLN A 73 2.73 4.42 -1.05
CA GLN A 73 3.63 3.62 -1.89
C GLN A 73 3.10 2.21 -2.15
N LEU A 74 2.08 1.74 -1.41
CA LEU A 74 1.53 0.38 -1.58
C LEU A 74 0.98 0.14 -2.99
N GLY A 75 0.42 1.17 -3.62
CA GLY A 75 -0.07 1.09 -5.00
C GLY A 75 1.02 1.22 -6.08
N SER A 76 2.30 1.15 -5.73
CA SER A 76 3.42 1.28 -6.68
C SER A 76 3.77 -0.07 -7.35
N PRO A 77 4.37 -0.04 -8.55
CA PRO A 77 4.87 -1.25 -9.21
C PRO A 77 5.91 -2.01 -8.37
N THR A 78 6.73 -1.29 -7.59
CA THR A 78 7.76 -1.88 -6.72
C THR A 78 7.16 -2.83 -5.70
N ILE A 79 6.00 -2.47 -5.12
CA ILE A 79 5.29 -3.33 -4.17
C ILE A 79 4.50 -4.43 -4.88
N ALA A 80 3.82 -4.07 -5.98
CA ALA A 80 2.99 -5.00 -6.74
C ALA A 80 3.78 -6.19 -7.30
N PHE A 81 5.06 -5.98 -7.66
CA PHE A 81 5.92 -6.98 -8.29
C PHE A 81 7.13 -7.36 -7.43
N ARG A 82 7.02 -7.20 -6.10
CA ARG A 82 8.16 -7.37 -5.18
C ARG A 82 8.71 -8.79 -5.20
N GLU A 83 7.84 -9.79 -5.28
CA GLU A 83 8.24 -11.19 -5.26
C GLU A 83 8.95 -11.58 -6.56
N GLU A 84 8.45 -11.09 -7.69
CA GLU A 84 9.03 -11.28 -9.02
C GLU A 84 10.39 -10.58 -9.15
N LEU A 85 10.54 -9.39 -8.55
CA LEU A 85 11.80 -8.67 -8.45
C LEU A 85 12.81 -9.38 -7.55
N ALA A 86 12.36 -9.99 -6.44
CA ALA A 86 13.23 -10.68 -5.48
C ALA A 86 13.68 -12.05 -5.97
N ALA A 87 12.86 -12.73 -6.76
CA ALA A 87 13.14 -14.06 -7.28
C ALA A 87 14.01 -14.06 -8.55
N ASP A 88 14.42 -12.88 -9.05
CA ASP A 88 15.14 -12.68 -10.33
C ASP A 88 14.46 -13.37 -11.53
N LEU A 89 13.17 -13.70 -11.39
CA LEU A 89 12.32 -14.37 -12.38
C LEU A 89 12.05 -13.51 -13.62
N ILE A 90 12.56 -12.28 -13.62
CA ILE A 90 12.34 -11.30 -14.68
C ILE A 90 13.26 -11.55 -15.90
N ALA A 91 14.30 -12.38 -15.78
CA ALA A 91 15.30 -12.50 -16.85
C ALA A 91 15.47 -13.89 -17.49
N ASP A 92 15.52 -15.01 -16.75
CA ASP A 92 16.13 -16.23 -17.31
C ASP A 92 15.21 -17.45 -17.55
N ASP A 93 14.05 -17.57 -16.87
CA ASP A 93 13.25 -18.82 -16.92
C ASP A 93 11.99 -18.77 -17.80
N LEU A 94 11.66 -17.59 -18.35
CA LEU A 94 10.60 -17.43 -19.34
C LEU A 94 11.24 -16.91 -20.61
N ASP A 95 11.27 -17.74 -21.66
CA ASP A 95 11.80 -17.47 -23.02
C ASP A 95 10.97 -16.40 -23.78
N GLY A 96 10.36 -15.47 -23.03
CA GLY A 96 9.42 -14.42 -23.40
C GLY A 96 9.00 -13.68 -22.12
N GLY A 97 9.83 -12.77 -21.64
CA GLY A 97 9.56 -12.03 -20.40
C GLY A 97 8.21 -11.29 -20.40
N PHE A 98 7.64 -11.06 -19.22
CA PHE A 98 6.38 -10.33 -19.05
C PHE A 98 6.36 -9.02 -19.85
N THR A 99 5.41 -8.91 -20.77
CA THR A 99 5.16 -7.71 -21.56
C THR A 99 4.74 -6.55 -20.67
N MET A 100 4.94 -5.33 -21.16
CA MET A 100 4.46 -4.13 -20.48
C MET A 100 2.93 -4.14 -20.27
N ALA A 101 2.20 -4.80 -21.17
CA ALA A 101 0.75 -4.96 -21.06
C ALA A 101 0.37 -5.81 -19.84
N GLU A 102 1.02 -6.95 -19.62
CA GLU A 102 0.78 -7.83 -18.45
C GLU A 102 1.10 -7.13 -17.15
N ARG A 103 2.22 -6.39 -17.11
CA ARG A 103 2.59 -5.59 -15.94
C ARG A 103 1.55 -4.51 -15.64
N ASN A 104 0.95 -3.91 -16.66
CA ASN A 104 -0.13 -2.94 -16.43
C ASN A 104 -1.40 -3.61 -15.87
N VAL A 105 -1.73 -4.81 -16.36
CA VAL A 105 -2.88 -5.59 -15.86
C VAL A 105 -2.65 -6.02 -14.42
N GLY A 106 -1.50 -6.63 -14.11
CA GLY A 106 -1.14 -7.05 -12.76
C GLY A 106 -1.15 -5.88 -11.76
N LEU A 107 -0.61 -4.72 -12.16
CA LEU A 107 -0.66 -3.52 -11.34
C LEU A 107 -2.10 -3.02 -11.12
N GLY A 108 -2.97 -3.15 -12.11
CA GLY A 108 -4.40 -2.85 -12.01
C GLY A 108 -5.11 -3.77 -11.01
N VAL A 109 -4.86 -5.07 -11.08
CA VAL A 109 -5.40 -6.07 -10.14
C VAL A 109 -4.93 -5.80 -8.71
N HIS A 110 -3.63 -5.55 -8.51
CA HIS A 110 -3.07 -5.20 -7.21
C HIS A 110 -3.74 -3.96 -6.59
N ARG A 111 -3.87 -2.88 -7.37
CA ARG A 111 -4.55 -1.65 -6.92
C ARG A 111 -6.04 -1.87 -6.64
N GLY A 112 -6.71 -2.70 -7.43
CA GLY A 112 -8.09 -3.11 -7.19
C GLY A 112 -8.24 -3.86 -5.86
N ALA A 113 -7.37 -4.82 -5.59
CA ALA A 113 -7.34 -5.53 -4.31
C ALA A 113 -7.07 -4.58 -3.13
N LEU A 114 -6.11 -3.65 -3.27
CA LEU A 114 -5.87 -2.62 -2.26
C LEU A 114 -7.08 -1.71 -2.04
N ALA A 115 -7.83 -1.38 -3.10
CA ALA A 115 -9.02 -0.55 -3.00
C ALA A 115 -10.14 -1.25 -2.21
N ILE A 116 -10.36 -2.54 -2.49
CA ILE A 116 -11.29 -3.38 -1.73
C ILE A 116 -10.87 -3.43 -0.25
N SER A 117 -9.60 -3.74 0.02
CA SER A 117 -9.04 -3.76 1.37
C SER A 117 -9.22 -2.42 2.10
N ALA A 118 -9.03 -1.29 1.42
CA ALA A 118 -9.20 0.04 1.99
C ALA A 118 -10.65 0.33 2.40
N VAL A 119 -11.62 -0.17 1.63
CA VAL A 119 -13.05 -0.09 1.95
C VAL A 119 -13.39 -1.03 3.11
N ASP A 120 -12.96 -2.29 3.05
CA ASP A 120 -13.27 -3.32 4.05
C ASP A 120 -12.76 -2.93 5.44
N CYS A 121 -11.54 -2.39 5.53
CA CYS A 121 -11.01 -1.92 6.81
C CYS A 121 -11.42 -0.48 7.15
N ARG A 122 -12.21 0.21 6.33
CA ARG A 122 -12.61 1.63 6.52
C ARG A 122 -11.40 2.56 6.68
N PHE A 123 -10.33 2.31 5.92
CA PHE A 123 -9.12 3.13 5.93
C PHE A 123 -9.41 4.55 5.44
N VAL A 124 -10.18 4.67 4.35
CA VAL A 124 -10.54 5.97 3.75
C VAL A 124 -11.32 6.84 4.73
N ASP A 125 -12.29 6.28 5.44
CA ASP A 125 -13.07 7.00 6.46
C ASP A 125 -12.16 7.53 7.58
N THR A 126 -11.21 6.70 8.02
CA THR A 126 -10.25 7.07 9.08
C THR A 126 -9.34 8.20 8.62
N LEU A 127 -8.87 8.13 7.37
CA LEU A 127 -8.03 9.15 6.77
C LEU A 127 -8.78 10.49 6.64
N LEU A 128 -10.04 10.46 6.20
CA LEU A 128 -10.87 11.67 6.10
C LEU A 128 -11.19 12.25 7.48
N ALA A 129 -11.55 11.41 8.45
CA ALA A 129 -11.83 11.83 9.83
C ALA A 129 -10.61 12.53 10.44
N GLU A 130 -9.42 11.94 10.27
CA GLU A 130 -8.17 12.51 10.77
C GLU A 130 -7.83 13.85 10.09
N ALA A 131 -8.00 13.95 8.76
CA ALA A 131 -7.82 15.21 8.03
C ALA A 131 -8.81 16.29 8.49
N THR A 132 -10.05 15.93 8.81
CA THR A 132 -11.03 16.91 9.33
C THR A 132 -10.70 17.36 10.76
N ALA A 133 -10.22 16.46 11.60
CA ALA A 133 -9.89 16.76 12.99
C ALA A 133 -8.65 17.67 13.12
N ASN A 134 -7.62 17.44 12.28
CA ASN A 134 -6.33 18.14 12.37
C ASN A 134 -6.11 19.19 11.26
N GLY A 135 -7.12 19.44 10.42
CA GLY A 135 -7.04 20.42 9.33
C GLY A 135 -6.17 19.95 8.16
N ARG A 136 -5.57 20.89 7.41
CA ARG A 136 -4.66 20.54 6.30
C ARG A 136 -3.36 19.95 6.85
N THR A 137 -3.36 18.64 7.04
CA THR A 137 -2.19 17.89 7.50
C THR A 137 -1.12 17.83 6.41
N ALA A 138 0.16 17.79 6.81
CA ALA A 138 1.29 17.73 5.86
C ALA A 138 1.29 16.47 4.99
N TRP A 139 0.57 15.42 5.40
CA TRP A 139 0.46 14.16 4.68
C TRP A 139 -0.66 14.12 3.62
N MET A 140 -1.48 15.17 3.50
CA MET A 140 -2.57 15.25 2.51
C MET A 140 -2.16 14.93 1.07
N PRO A 141 -0.99 15.39 0.55
CA PRO A 141 -0.56 15.03 -0.81
C PRO A 141 -0.33 13.52 -0.98
N ALA A 142 0.24 12.85 0.03
CA ALA A 142 0.46 11.41 0.01
C ALA A 142 -0.88 10.66 0.05
N ALA A 143 -1.83 11.12 0.87
CA ALA A 143 -3.18 10.58 0.88
C ALA A 143 -3.89 10.72 -0.48
N ALA A 144 -3.79 11.89 -1.12
CA ALA A 144 -4.36 12.11 -2.45
C ALA A 144 -3.72 11.17 -3.50
N SER A 145 -2.41 10.96 -3.43
CA SER A 145 -1.69 10.01 -4.30
C SER A 145 -2.19 8.57 -4.09
N LEU A 146 -2.38 8.15 -2.84
CA LEU A 146 -2.97 6.85 -2.50
C LEU A 146 -4.35 6.72 -3.13
N LEU A 147 -5.27 7.64 -2.84
CA LEU A 147 -6.64 7.61 -3.36
C LEU A 147 -6.66 7.59 -4.90
N ALA A 148 -5.83 8.41 -5.55
CA ALA A 148 -5.70 8.40 -7.00
C ALA A 148 -5.18 7.06 -7.55
N SER A 149 -4.32 6.35 -6.81
CA SER A 149 -3.86 5.01 -7.19
C SER A 149 -4.95 3.95 -7.06
N LEU A 150 -5.84 4.08 -6.07
CA LEU A 150 -6.95 3.13 -5.82
C LEU A 150 -8.13 3.34 -6.78
N LEU A 151 -8.33 4.55 -7.29
CA LEU A 151 -9.44 4.90 -8.18
C LEU A 151 -9.20 4.53 -9.65
N LYS A 152 -8.04 4.00 -10.00
CA LYS A 152 -7.81 3.50 -11.36
C LYS A 152 -8.63 2.24 -11.54
N PRO A 153 -9.61 2.22 -12.48
CA PRO A 153 -10.39 1.03 -12.70
C PRO A 153 -9.44 -0.13 -13.05
N PRO A 154 -9.67 -1.35 -12.53
CA PRO A 154 -9.02 -2.51 -13.10
C PRO A 154 -9.34 -2.52 -14.60
N PRO A 155 -8.40 -2.90 -15.47
CA PRO A 155 -8.70 -3.01 -16.89
C PRO A 155 -9.92 -3.92 -17.05
N ASP A 156 -11.02 -3.36 -17.57
CA ASP A 156 -12.36 -3.94 -17.61
C ASP A 156 -12.50 -5.08 -18.64
N GLU A 157 -11.39 -5.61 -19.10
CA GLU A 157 -11.42 -6.64 -20.11
C GLU A 157 -11.28 -7.99 -19.39
N ALA A 158 -12.41 -8.71 -19.32
CA ALA A 158 -12.46 -10.16 -19.10
C ALA A 158 -11.66 -10.97 -20.16
N GLY A 159 -10.90 -10.27 -21.01
CA GLY A 159 -9.92 -10.78 -21.93
C GLY A 159 -8.68 -9.88 -22.03
N ALA A 160 -8.32 -9.07 -21.02
CA ALA A 160 -7.03 -8.34 -21.03
C ALA A 160 -5.87 -9.35 -21.02
N TRP A 161 -6.00 -10.38 -20.17
CA TRP A 161 -5.09 -11.53 -20.17
C TRP A 161 -5.18 -12.35 -21.46
N GLU A 162 -6.39 -12.56 -22.00
CA GLU A 162 -6.57 -13.22 -23.31
C GLU A 162 -5.99 -12.39 -24.47
N ALA A 163 -6.11 -11.06 -24.46
CA ALA A 163 -5.63 -10.16 -25.51
C ALA A 163 -4.10 -10.06 -25.51
N VAL A 164 -3.50 -10.08 -24.32
CA VAL A 164 -2.05 -10.23 -24.18
C VAL A 164 -1.59 -11.59 -24.70
N THR A 165 -2.19 -12.68 -24.25
CA THR A 165 -1.78 -14.04 -24.66
C THR A 165 -1.98 -14.26 -26.15
N ASN A 166 -3.08 -13.77 -26.73
CA ASN A 166 -3.33 -13.79 -28.18
C ASN A 166 -2.32 -12.93 -28.98
N GLN A 167 -1.81 -11.82 -28.42
CA GLN A 167 -0.73 -11.05 -29.06
C GLN A 167 0.60 -11.82 -29.11
N MET A 168 0.89 -12.65 -28.11
CA MET A 168 2.11 -13.48 -28.09
C MET A 168 2.04 -14.62 -29.12
N GLU A 169 0.90 -15.29 -29.24
CA GLU A 169 0.70 -16.35 -30.23
C GLU A 169 0.79 -15.82 -31.68
N GLY A 170 0.30 -14.60 -31.93
CA GLY A 170 0.43 -13.95 -33.24
C GLY A 170 1.85 -13.48 -33.58
N ALA A 171 2.67 -13.13 -32.57
CA ALA A 171 4.04 -12.66 -32.78
C ALA A 171 5.06 -13.79 -33.01
N GLY A 172 4.78 -15.01 -32.54
CA GLY A 172 5.60 -16.20 -32.79
C GLY A 172 5.41 -16.84 -34.18
N GLY A 173 4.50 -16.32 -35.00
CA GLY A 173 4.06 -16.94 -36.27
C GLY A 173 4.79 -16.49 -37.54
N VAL A 174 5.86 -15.70 -37.47
CA VAL A 174 6.61 -15.27 -38.68
C VAL A 174 8.07 -15.70 -38.60
N VAL A 175 8.31 -16.98 -38.87
CA VAL A 175 9.58 -17.48 -39.41
C VAL A 175 9.25 -18.52 -40.48
N GLU A 176 9.10 -18.06 -41.72
CA GLU A 176 9.41 -18.84 -42.93
C GLU A 176 10.66 -18.24 -43.59
#